data_AF-A0A6P6MKT9-F1
#
_entry.id   AF-A0A6P6MKT9-F1
#
_cell.length_a   1.000
_cell.length_b   1.000
_cell.length_c   1.000
_cell.angle_alpha   90.00
_cell.angle_beta   90.00
_cell.angle_gamma   90.00
#
_symmetry.space_group_name_H-M   'P 1'
#
loop_
_entity.id
_entity.type
_entity.pdbx_description
1 polymer ?
#
loop_
_entity_poly.entity_id
_entity_poly.type
_entity_poly.pdbx_seq_one_letter_code
_entity_poly.pdbx_strand_id
1 'polypeptide(L)'
;MSKEWTACLKKQLKKSFYSNAIIGFLMVGLEKLVEMDFACPCDPNWNRLFSAAYFVVPALFSSALMFYIHSPQCKTQSLLSTLTCIIPAGVWVMLLFFDGQYYACAKTSWEGLTVKTDISASTTWCQPLNKSNNITEKQMAFFSFRNISQSVALGLMLVISVALYIFGCIRCRHQSAATKEPEAEQVEMEDLGKSSAAPPEGSALMEEERSASSEQL
;
A
#
# COMPACT_ATOMS: atom_id res chain seq x y z
N MET A 1 -13.42 20.76 -16.90
CA MET A 1 -12.44 20.39 -15.85
C MET A 1 -12.60 18.95 -15.35
N SER A 2 -13.82 18.38 -15.18
CA SER A 2 -13.99 17.00 -14.68
C SER A 2 -13.57 15.90 -15.67
N LYS A 3 -13.84 16.04 -16.98
CA LYS A 3 -13.62 14.99 -17.99
C LYS A 3 -12.14 14.66 -18.25
N GLU A 4 -11.26 15.67 -18.30
CA GLU A 4 -9.82 15.46 -18.51
C GLU A 4 -9.16 14.82 -17.29
N TRP A 5 -9.58 15.22 -16.08
CA TRP A 5 -9.10 14.64 -14.83
C TRP A 5 -9.56 13.18 -14.66
N THR A 6 -10.81 12.85 -14.97
CA THR A 6 -11.28 11.45 -14.90
C THR A 6 -10.57 10.55 -15.91
N ALA A 7 -10.23 11.06 -17.09
CA ALA A 7 -9.43 10.33 -18.07
C ALA A 7 -7.99 10.08 -17.57
N CYS A 8 -7.34 11.10 -16.99
CA CYS A 8 -6.03 11.01 -16.36
C CYS A 8 -6.02 9.95 -15.23
N LEU A 9 -7.00 10.03 -14.33
CA LEU A 9 -7.16 9.10 -13.21
C LEU A 9 -7.39 7.66 -13.70
N LYS A 10 -8.30 7.47 -14.67
CA LYS A 10 -8.63 6.15 -15.23
C LYS A 10 -7.41 5.51 -15.90
N LYS A 11 -6.58 6.29 -16.60
CA LYS A 11 -5.31 5.83 -17.20
C LYS A 11 -4.31 5.35 -16.15
N GLN A 12 -4.17 6.09 -15.05
CA GLN A 12 -3.27 5.73 -13.95
C GLN A 12 -3.76 4.47 -13.19
N LEU A 13 -5.07 4.39 -12.89
CA LEU A 13 -5.66 3.22 -12.26
C LEU A 13 -5.48 1.97 -13.13
N LYS A 14 -5.81 2.03 -14.42
CA LYS A 14 -5.77 0.84 -15.31
C LYS A 14 -4.37 0.23 -15.44
N LYS A 15 -3.31 1.02 -15.28
CA LYS A 15 -1.91 0.56 -15.41
C LYS A 15 -1.47 -0.37 -14.26
N SER A 16 -2.13 -0.33 -13.11
CA SER A 16 -1.65 -1.05 -11.91
C SER A 16 -2.76 -1.57 -10.99
N PHE A 17 -4.03 -1.40 -11.34
CA PHE A 17 -5.17 -1.76 -10.48
C PHE A 17 -5.20 -3.24 -10.08
N TYR A 18 -5.01 -4.16 -11.04
CA TYR A 18 -5.14 -5.61 -10.77
C TYR A 18 -4.09 -6.11 -9.77
N SER A 19 -2.82 -5.71 -9.94
CA SER A 19 -1.74 -6.14 -9.03
C SER A 19 -1.91 -5.55 -7.63
N ASN A 20 -2.27 -4.26 -7.53
CA ASN A 20 -2.47 -3.62 -6.23
C ASN A 20 -3.72 -4.13 -5.50
N ALA A 21 -4.79 -4.48 -6.22
CA ALA A 21 -6.00 -5.05 -5.63
C ALA A 21 -5.72 -6.43 -5.01
N ILE A 22 -4.94 -7.28 -5.67
CA ILE A 22 -4.54 -8.59 -5.15
C ILE A 22 -3.70 -8.44 -3.87
N ILE A 23 -2.71 -7.54 -3.88
CA ILE A 23 -1.88 -7.26 -2.71
C ILE A 23 -2.71 -6.72 -1.54
N GLY A 24 -3.66 -5.82 -1.82
CA GLY A 24 -4.58 -5.29 -0.81
C GLY A 24 -5.45 -6.39 -0.20
N PHE A 25 -6.00 -7.29 -1.02
CA PHE A 25 -6.79 -8.42 -0.54
C PHE A 25 -5.96 -9.38 0.34
N LEU A 26 -4.75 -9.71 -0.08
CA LEU A 26 -3.82 -10.54 0.70
C LEU A 26 -3.50 -9.92 2.06
N MET A 27 -3.26 -8.61 2.10
CA MET A 27 -2.98 -7.89 3.34
C MET A 27 -4.15 -7.89 4.31
N VAL A 28 -5.38 -7.68 3.81
CA VAL A 28 -6.59 -7.75 4.64
C VAL A 28 -6.82 -9.18 5.13
N GLY A 29 -6.62 -10.19 4.26
CA GLY A 29 -6.74 -11.59 4.67
C GLY A 29 -5.73 -11.98 5.77
N LEU A 30 -4.48 -11.55 5.64
CA LEU A 30 -3.44 -11.77 6.66
C LEU A 30 -3.77 -11.07 7.97
N GLU A 31 -4.30 -9.85 7.94
CA GLU A 31 -4.75 -9.17 9.16
C GLU A 31 -5.85 -9.96 9.87
N LYS A 32 -6.85 -10.46 9.13
CA LYS A 32 -7.91 -11.29 9.73
C LYS A 32 -7.42 -12.63 10.29
N LEU A 33 -6.41 -13.23 9.68
CA LEU A 33 -5.78 -14.44 10.24
C LEU A 33 -5.06 -14.13 11.55
N VAL A 34 -4.32 -13.03 11.60
CA VAL A 34 -3.59 -12.62 12.81
C VAL A 34 -4.55 -12.15 13.91
N GLU A 35 -5.64 -11.47 13.56
CA GLU A 35 -6.71 -11.06 14.47
C GLU A 35 -7.35 -12.26 15.17
N MET A 36 -7.61 -13.34 14.43
CA MET A 36 -8.27 -14.54 14.95
C MET A 36 -7.46 -15.21 16.08
N ASP A 37 -6.13 -15.20 15.96
CA ASP A 37 -5.22 -15.82 16.93
C ASP A 37 -4.74 -14.83 18.02
N PHE A 38 -5.04 -13.54 17.87
CA PHE A 38 -4.60 -12.53 18.83
C PHE A 38 -5.38 -12.64 20.14
N ALA A 39 -4.63 -12.86 21.22
CA ALA A 39 -5.11 -12.77 22.59
C ALA A 39 -4.15 -11.90 23.40
N CYS A 40 -4.67 -10.80 23.97
CA CYS A 40 -3.87 -9.95 24.85
C CYS A 40 -3.43 -10.78 26.08
N PRO A 41 -2.18 -10.65 26.55
CA PRO A 41 -1.74 -11.37 27.76
C PRO A 41 -2.40 -10.81 29.03
N CYS A 42 -2.92 -9.58 28.99
CA CYS A 42 -3.52 -8.89 30.12
C CYS A 42 -2.57 -8.81 31.33
N ASP A 43 -1.30 -8.53 31.06
CA ASP A 43 -0.27 -8.21 32.05
C ASP A 43 0.34 -6.85 31.67
N PRO A 44 0.27 -5.83 32.54
CA PRO A 44 0.76 -4.48 32.25
C PRO A 44 2.21 -4.41 31.76
N ASN A 45 3.06 -5.33 32.20
CA ASN A 45 4.48 -5.36 31.83
C ASN A 45 4.68 -5.89 30.41
N TRP A 46 3.81 -6.82 29.97
CA TRP A 46 3.93 -7.50 28.69
C TRP A 46 3.03 -6.94 27.60
N ASN A 47 1.88 -6.33 27.96
CA ASN A 47 0.88 -5.82 27.03
C ASN A 47 1.51 -4.94 25.94
N ARG A 48 2.34 -3.96 26.33
CA ARG A 48 2.96 -3.04 25.38
C ARG A 48 3.95 -3.73 24.46
N LEU A 49 4.81 -4.59 24.99
CA LEU A 49 5.83 -5.28 24.21
C LEU A 49 5.21 -6.29 23.25
N PHE A 50 4.25 -7.07 23.75
CA PHE A 50 3.52 -8.06 22.97
C PHE A 50 2.75 -7.40 21.83
N SER A 51 1.95 -6.38 22.12
CA SER A 51 1.23 -5.64 21.06
C SER A 51 2.19 -4.99 20.06
N ALA A 52 3.30 -4.40 20.51
CA ALA A 52 4.28 -3.77 19.61
C ALA A 52 4.90 -4.78 18.62
N ALA A 53 5.11 -6.04 19.03
CA ALA A 53 5.62 -7.08 18.13
C ALA A 53 4.69 -7.33 16.93
N TYR A 54 3.37 -7.34 17.13
CA TYR A 54 2.39 -7.48 16.04
C TYR A 54 2.37 -6.29 15.09
N PHE A 55 2.69 -5.08 15.58
CA PHE A 55 2.88 -3.92 14.71
C PHE A 55 4.17 -4.00 13.89
N VAL A 56 5.29 -4.37 14.53
CA VAL A 56 6.63 -4.23 13.93
C VAL A 56 7.00 -5.42 13.06
N VAL A 57 6.78 -6.66 13.51
CA VAL A 57 7.30 -7.86 12.83
C VAL A 57 6.69 -8.02 11.42
N PRO A 58 5.36 -7.98 11.23
CA PRO A 58 4.78 -8.16 9.90
C PRO A 58 5.00 -6.93 9.00
N ALA A 59 5.10 -5.73 9.58
CA ALA A 59 5.45 -4.52 8.85
C ALA A 59 6.87 -4.62 8.26
N LEU A 60 7.86 -5.00 9.08
CA LEU A 60 9.24 -5.19 8.60
C LEU A 60 9.33 -6.34 7.59
N PHE A 61 8.64 -7.45 7.85
CA PHE A 61 8.62 -8.59 6.94
C PHE A 61 8.05 -8.22 5.57
N SER A 62 6.88 -7.57 5.53
CA SER A 62 6.24 -7.17 4.27
C SER A 62 7.05 -6.12 3.51
N SER A 63 7.64 -5.14 4.20
CA SER A 63 8.55 -4.19 3.55
C SER A 63 9.79 -4.88 3.01
N ALA A 64 10.43 -5.78 3.77
CA ALA A 64 11.60 -6.53 3.30
C ALA A 64 11.29 -7.37 2.05
N LEU A 65 10.14 -8.05 2.02
CA LEU A 65 9.68 -8.77 0.83
C LEU A 65 9.49 -7.84 -0.37
N MET A 66 8.89 -6.66 -0.17
CA MET A 66 8.74 -5.67 -1.24
C MET A 66 10.10 -5.18 -1.75
N PHE A 67 11.06 -4.95 -0.86
CA PHE A 67 12.45 -4.61 -1.23
C PHE A 67 13.14 -5.73 -2.01
N TYR A 68 12.88 -7.00 -1.67
CA TYR A 68 13.46 -8.14 -2.37
C TYR A 68 12.86 -8.29 -3.78
N ILE A 69 11.54 -8.23 -3.90
CA ILE A 69 10.81 -8.45 -5.17
C ILE A 69 11.03 -7.28 -6.15
N HIS A 70 10.99 -6.03 -5.68
CA HIS A 70 11.12 -4.83 -6.50
C HIS A 70 12.47 -4.13 -6.38
N SER A 71 13.53 -4.86 -6.01
CA SER A 71 14.89 -4.36 -5.73
C SER A 71 15.43 -3.30 -6.70
N PRO A 72 15.25 -3.38 -8.04
CA PRO A 72 15.72 -2.35 -8.97
C PRO A 72 14.98 -1.01 -8.82
N GLN A 73 13.68 -1.06 -8.53
CA GLN A 73 12.83 0.11 -8.36
C GLN A 73 13.01 0.75 -6.99
N CYS A 74 13.37 0.00 -5.94
CA CYS A 74 13.67 0.52 -4.59
C CYS A 74 15.12 1.03 -4.43
N LYS A 75 16.04 0.64 -5.33
CA LYS A 75 17.46 1.08 -5.33
C LYS A 75 17.68 2.48 -5.87
N THR A 76 16.71 3.04 -6.58
CA THR A 76 16.84 4.39 -7.14
C THR A 76 16.85 5.40 -5.98
N GLN A 77 17.83 6.32 -5.91
CA GLN A 77 17.94 7.34 -4.83
C GLN A 77 16.81 8.39 -4.82
N SER A 78 15.70 8.13 -5.51
CA SER A 78 14.54 9.00 -5.47
C SER A 78 13.72 8.70 -4.23
N LEU A 79 13.44 9.74 -3.44
CA LEU A 79 12.58 9.68 -2.25
C LEU A 79 11.22 9.03 -2.56
N LEU A 80 10.70 9.23 -3.78
CA LEU A 80 9.46 8.62 -4.25
C LEU A 80 9.55 7.10 -4.39
N SER A 81 10.70 6.58 -4.77
CA SER A 81 10.96 5.14 -4.91
C SER A 81 11.02 4.47 -3.53
N THR A 82 11.75 5.04 -2.58
CA THR A 82 11.81 4.54 -1.20
C THR A 82 10.42 4.53 -0.54
N LEU A 83 9.61 5.57 -0.76
CA LEU A 83 8.24 5.64 -0.24
C LEU A 83 7.38 4.46 -0.72
N THR A 84 7.51 4.03 -1.98
CA THR A 84 6.71 2.91 -2.50
C THR A 84 7.00 1.56 -1.84
N CYS A 85 8.22 1.37 -1.33
CA CYS A 85 8.64 0.12 -0.68
C CYS A 85 8.20 0.05 0.80
N ILE A 86 7.82 1.19 1.39
CA ILE A 86 7.28 1.31 2.75
C ILE A 86 5.75 1.23 2.76
N ILE A 87 5.08 1.38 1.60
CA ILE A 87 3.61 1.28 1.50
C ILE A 87 3.06 0.01 2.18
N PRO A 88 3.61 -1.20 1.97
CA PRO A 88 3.11 -2.41 2.62
C PRO A 88 3.13 -2.32 4.15
N ALA A 89 4.24 -1.86 4.74
CA ALA A 89 4.34 -1.63 6.19
C ALA A 89 3.35 -0.56 6.67
N GLY A 90 3.20 0.53 5.92
CA GLY A 90 2.25 1.59 6.25
C GLY A 90 0.80 1.09 6.24
N VAL A 91 0.42 0.32 5.21
CA VAL A 91 -0.91 -0.31 5.11
C VAL A 91 -1.13 -1.27 6.27
N TRP A 92 -0.14 -2.13 6.59
CA TRP A 92 -0.23 -3.06 7.72
C TRP A 92 -0.52 -2.33 9.04
N VAL A 93 0.27 -1.31 9.35
CA VAL A 93 0.10 -0.52 10.57
C VAL A 93 -1.28 0.14 10.60
N MET A 94 -1.77 0.67 9.47
CA MET A 94 -3.12 1.25 9.38
C MET A 94 -4.21 0.21 9.65
N LEU A 95 -4.10 -1.00 9.11
CA LEU A 95 -5.06 -2.07 9.36
C LEU A 95 -5.15 -2.42 10.86
N LEU A 96 -4.01 -2.50 11.56
CA LEU A 96 -4.02 -2.74 13.01
C LEU A 96 -4.61 -1.57 13.81
N PHE A 97 -4.42 -0.33 13.37
CA PHE A 97 -5.10 0.82 13.99
C PHE A 97 -6.62 0.81 13.73
N PHE A 98 -7.05 0.34 12.56
CA PHE A 98 -8.47 0.15 12.23
C PHE A 98 -9.13 -0.96 13.04
N ASP A 99 -8.43 -2.05 13.33
CA ASP A 99 -8.91 -3.05 14.27
C ASP A 99 -8.94 -2.46 15.71
N GLY A 100 -7.81 -1.89 16.13
CA GLY A 100 -7.68 -1.11 17.36
C GLY A 100 -7.58 -1.95 18.64
N GLN A 101 -7.80 -3.26 18.59
CA GLN A 101 -7.60 -4.15 19.74
C GLN A 101 -6.12 -4.23 20.19
N TYR A 102 -5.18 -4.19 19.24
CA TYR A 102 -3.75 -4.17 19.54
C TYR A 102 -3.36 -2.89 20.29
N TYR A 103 -3.91 -1.75 19.86
CA TYR A 103 -3.70 -0.47 20.53
C TYR A 103 -4.34 -0.46 21.93
N ALA A 104 -5.58 -0.97 22.05
CA ALA A 104 -6.26 -1.09 23.33
C ALA A 104 -5.50 -1.99 24.31
N CYS A 105 -4.98 -3.14 23.85
CA CYS A 105 -4.11 -4.00 24.64
C CYS A 105 -2.84 -3.26 25.07
N ALA A 106 -2.13 -2.60 24.16
CA ALA A 106 -0.92 -1.83 24.49
C ALA A 106 -1.14 -0.72 25.53
N LYS A 107 -2.35 -0.15 25.59
CA LYS A 107 -2.75 0.88 26.56
C LYS A 107 -3.34 0.33 27.85
N THR A 108 -3.67 -0.96 27.88
CA THR A 108 -4.24 -1.62 29.05
C THR A 108 -3.18 -1.79 30.13
N SER A 109 -3.45 -1.25 31.32
CA SER A 109 -2.50 -1.21 32.43
C SER A 109 -2.93 -2.05 33.64
N TRP A 110 -3.89 -2.95 33.48
CA TRP A 110 -4.38 -3.81 34.55
C TRP A 110 -4.19 -5.29 34.20
N GLU A 111 -4.07 -6.08 35.24
CA GLU A 111 -4.06 -7.54 35.15
C GLU A 111 -5.48 -8.07 34.92
N GLY A 112 -5.59 -9.13 34.13
CA GLY A 112 -6.89 -9.71 33.80
C GLY A 112 -6.81 -11.02 33.06
N LEU A 113 -7.97 -11.48 32.62
CA LEU A 113 -8.13 -12.61 31.73
C LEU A 113 -8.71 -12.12 30.42
N THR A 114 -8.23 -12.70 29.32
CA THR A 114 -8.77 -12.43 28.00
C THR A 114 -10.09 -13.15 27.83
N VAL A 115 -11.15 -12.37 27.63
CA VAL A 115 -12.51 -12.89 27.42
C VAL A 115 -13.04 -12.43 26.07
N LYS A 116 -13.81 -13.30 25.40
CA LYS A 116 -14.51 -12.99 24.14
C LYS A 116 -15.87 -12.39 24.46
N THR A 117 -16.25 -11.34 23.74
CA THR A 117 -17.58 -10.70 23.87
C THR A 117 -18.42 -11.00 22.63
N ASP A 118 -19.69 -11.36 22.83
CA ASP A 118 -20.61 -11.73 21.73
C ASP A 118 -21.34 -10.52 21.10
N ILE A 119 -21.07 -9.31 21.58
CA ILE A 119 -21.96 -8.15 21.36
C ILE A 119 -21.84 -7.56 19.95
N SER A 120 -20.67 -7.58 19.29
CA SER A 120 -20.52 -7.20 17.87
C SER A 120 -19.08 -7.49 17.41
N ALA A 121 -18.91 -8.49 16.55
CA ALA A 121 -17.62 -9.12 16.21
C ALA A 121 -16.95 -9.75 17.44
N SER A 122 -16.29 -10.90 17.25
CA SER A 122 -15.59 -11.70 18.26
C SER A 122 -14.43 -10.95 18.92
N THR A 123 -14.70 -9.80 19.54
CA THR A 123 -13.71 -8.90 20.12
C THR A 123 -13.29 -9.48 21.47
N THR A 124 -11.99 -9.66 21.63
CA THR A 124 -11.40 -10.01 22.91
C THR A 124 -11.08 -8.75 23.73
N TRP A 125 -11.25 -8.81 25.05
CA TRP A 125 -10.81 -7.74 25.94
C TRP A 125 -10.28 -8.29 27.27
N CYS A 126 -9.51 -7.48 27.98
CA CYS A 126 -8.92 -7.84 29.26
C CYS A 126 -9.86 -7.56 30.43
N GLN A 127 -10.56 -8.60 30.88
CA GLN A 127 -11.42 -8.52 32.05
C GLN A 127 -10.59 -8.59 33.34
N PRO A 128 -10.70 -7.61 34.25
CA PRO A 128 -9.94 -7.64 35.50
C PRO A 128 -10.40 -8.77 36.42
N LEU A 129 -9.44 -9.40 37.12
CA LEU A 129 -9.69 -10.53 38.03
C LEU A 129 -10.44 -10.14 39.31
N ASN A 130 -10.23 -8.93 39.81
CA ASN A 130 -10.77 -8.50 41.09
C ASN A 130 -12.14 -7.83 40.95
N LYS A 131 -13.17 -8.45 41.55
CA LYS A 131 -14.58 -7.99 41.54
C LYS A 131 -14.81 -6.63 42.22
N SER A 132 -13.88 -6.15 43.05
CA SER A 132 -13.97 -4.81 43.65
C SER A 132 -13.60 -3.67 42.69
N ASN A 133 -12.98 -4.00 41.56
CA ASN A 133 -12.64 -3.03 40.53
C ASN A 133 -13.90 -2.71 39.73
N ASN A 134 -14.13 -1.44 39.38
CA ASN A 134 -15.23 -1.04 38.50
C ASN A 134 -15.06 -1.66 37.11
N ILE A 135 -15.51 -2.92 36.93
CA ILE A 135 -15.40 -3.69 35.68
C ILE A 135 -15.95 -2.87 34.52
N THR A 136 -17.08 -2.19 34.73
CA THR A 136 -17.72 -1.32 33.75
C THR A 136 -16.82 -0.16 33.32
N GLU A 137 -16.10 0.47 34.25
CA GLU A 137 -15.16 1.56 33.96
C GLU A 137 -13.99 1.06 33.10
N LYS A 138 -13.41 -0.09 33.44
CA LYS A 138 -12.30 -0.70 32.69
C LYS A 138 -12.73 -1.17 31.31
N GLN A 139 -13.93 -1.72 31.20
CA GLN A 139 -14.54 -2.09 29.93
C GLN A 139 -14.75 -0.84 29.04
N MET A 140 -15.32 0.24 29.59
CA MET A 140 -15.47 1.51 28.86
C MET A 140 -14.11 2.09 28.44
N ALA A 141 -13.09 2.02 29.30
CA ALA A 141 -11.75 2.48 28.97
C ALA A 141 -11.12 1.67 27.82
N PHE A 142 -11.25 0.34 27.83
CA PHE A 142 -10.74 -0.52 26.77
C PHE A 142 -11.39 -0.18 25.41
N PHE A 143 -12.72 -0.09 25.36
CA PHE A 143 -13.43 0.30 24.15
C PHE A 143 -13.14 1.74 23.74
N SER A 144 -12.90 2.65 24.70
CA SER A 144 -12.46 4.02 24.42
C SER A 144 -11.11 4.03 23.72
N PHE A 145 -10.11 3.27 24.20
CA PHE A 145 -8.82 3.14 23.52
C PHE A 145 -8.96 2.59 22.10
N ARG A 146 -9.81 1.58 21.90
CA ARG A 146 -10.10 1.05 20.56
C ARG A 146 -10.72 2.11 19.66
N ASN A 147 -11.73 2.84 20.15
CA ASN A 147 -12.38 3.90 19.37
C ASN A 147 -11.42 5.05 19.03
N ILE A 148 -10.51 5.40 19.95
CA ILE A 148 -9.44 6.38 19.70
C ILE A 148 -8.53 5.90 18.56
N SER A 149 -8.09 4.64 18.61
CA SER A 149 -7.27 4.02 17.57
C SER A 149 -7.95 4.12 16.19
N GLN A 150 -9.22 3.72 16.12
CA GLN A 150 -10.01 3.76 14.88
C GLN A 150 -10.20 5.19 14.36
N SER A 151 -10.46 6.14 15.26
CA SER A 151 -10.60 7.55 14.92
C SER A 151 -9.30 8.13 14.37
N VAL A 152 -8.16 7.78 14.95
CA VAL A 152 -6.82 8.15 14.45
C VAL A 152 -6.57 7.55 13.07
N ALA A 153 -6.88 6.26 12.87
CA ALA A 153 -6.73 5.59 11.58
C ALA A 153 -7.55 6.28 10.47
N LEU A 154 -8.84 6.54 10.75
CA LEU A 154 -9.74 7.24 9.83
C LEU A 154 -9.26 8.66 9.52
N GLY A 155 -8.81 9.39 10.54
CA GLY A 155 -8.24 10.73 10.38
C GLY A 155 -7.01 10.74 9.50
N LEU A 156 -6.06 9.83 9.73
CA LEU A 156 -4.84 9.72 8.92
C LEU A 156 -5.16 9.31 7.48
N MET A 157 -6.08 8.36 7.29
CA MET A 157 -6.54 7.94 5.97
C MET A 157 -7.20 9.08 5.20
N LEU A 158 -8.00 9.91 5.87
CA LEU A 158 -8.60 11.10 5.26
C LEU A 158 -7.52 12.09 4.81
N VAL A 159 -6.55 12.39 5.67
CA VAL A 159 -5.44 13.31 5.35
C VAL A 159 -4.62 12.81 4.17
N ILE A 160 -4.23 11.53 4.17
CA ILE A 160 -3.48 10.90 3.07
C ILE A 160 -4.29 10.97 1.77
N SER A 161 -5.59 10.65 1.83
CA SER A 161 -6.47 10.69 0.65
C SER A 161 -6.58 12.08 0.04
N VAL A 162 -6.74 13.11 0.87
CA VAL A 162 -6.78 14.52 0.42
C VAL A 162 -5.44 14.94 -0.17
N ALA A 163 -4.32 14.58 0.46
CA ALA A 163 -2.98 14.89 -0.06
C ALA A 163 -2.74 14.24 -1.44
N LEU A 164 -3.08 12.95 -1.58
CA LEU A 164 -2.97 12.24 -2.86
C LEU A 164 -3.90 12.83 -3.93
N TYR A 165 -5.10 13.26 -3.55
CA TYR A 165 -6.03 13.93 -4.45
C TYR A 165 -5.45 15.25 -4.97
N ILE A 166 -4.97 16.11 -4.07
CA ILE A 166 -4.35 17.40 -4.42
C ILE A 166 -3.13 17.19 -5.31
N PHE A 167 -2.22 16.29 -4.93
CA PHE A 167 -1.04 15.96 -5.71
C PHE A 167 -1.40 15.43 -7.10
N GLY A 168 -2.41 14.55 -7.19
CA GLY A 168 -2.94 14.05 -8.45
C GLY A 168 -3.51 15.16 -9.33
N CYS A 169 -4.26 16.11 -8.76
CA CYS A 169 -4.78 17.27 -9.48
C CYS A 169 -3.66 18.16 -10.03
N ILE A 170 -2.63 18.46 -9.24
CA ILE A 170 -1.45 19.24 -9.67
C ILE A 170 -0.72 18.52 -10.81
N ARG A 171 -0.47 17.22 -10.65
CA ARG A 171 0.25 16.41 -11.66
C ARG A 171 -0.52 16.32 -12.99
N CYS A 172 -1.83 16.11 -12.95
CA CYS A 172 -2.63 16.08 -14.18
C CYS A 172 -2.68 17.46 -14.84
N ARG A 173 -2.78 18.57 -14.08
CA ARG A 173 -2.72 19.94 -14.65
C ARG A 173 -1.40 20.19 -15.38
N HIS A 174 -0.27 19.78 -14.80
CA HIS A 174 1.04 19.91 -15.42
C HIS A 174 1.14 19.11 -16.73
N GLN A 175 0.63 17.87 -16.76
CA GLN A 175 0.62 17.06 -17.98
C GLN A 175 -0.26 17.65 -19.09
N SER A 176 -1.41 18.21 -18.73
CA SER A 176 -2.30 18.88 -19.70
C SER A 176 -1.71 20.19 -20.26
N ALA A 177 -0.86 20.88 -19.50
CA ALA A 177 -0.16 22.07 -19.98
C ALA A 177 1.00 21.73 -20.94
N ALA A 178 1.78 20.68 -20.62
CA ALA A 178 2.88 20.22 -21.47
C ALA A 178 2.44 19.65 -22.83
N THR A 179 1.15 19.32 -23.00
CA THR A 179 0.58 18.87 -24.29
C THR A 179 0.07 20.04 -25.16
N LYS A 180 0.18 21.31 -24.71
CA LYS A 180 -0.46 22.47 -25.36
C LYS A 180 0.48 23.54 -25.94
N GLU A 181 1.81 23.41 -25.88
CA GLU A 181 2.72 24.27 -26.69
C GLU A 181 3.06 23.61 -28.03
N PRO A 182 3.15 24.39 -29.12
CA PRO A 182 2.39 24.13 -30.33
C PRO A 182 3.27 23.66 -31.50
N GLU A 183 2.76 22.64 -32.19
CA GLU A 183 3.06 22.31 -33.57
C GLU A 183 2.52 23.41 -34.50
N ALA A 184 3.05 24.62 -34.36
CA ALA A 184 2.72 25.79 -35.18
C ALA A 184 3.97 26.61 -35.48
N GLU A 185 5.02 25.97 -35.98
CA GLU A 185 6.09 26.65 -36.70
C GLU A 185 6.74 25.71 -37.72
N GLN A 186 5.95 25.10 -38.61
CA GLN A 186 6.46 24.59 -39.90
C GLN A 186 5.37 24.65 -40.97
N VAL A 187 5.04 25.85 -41.43
CA VAL A 187 4.62 26.04 -42.83
C VAL A 187 5.22 27.35 -43.34
N GLU A 188 6.06 27.21 -44.37
CA GLU A 188 6.32 28.13 -45.49
C GLU A 188 7.78 28.56 -45.66
N MET A 189 8.56 27.79 -46.42
CA MET A 189 9.06 28.28 -47.71
C MET A 189 9.60 27.16 -48.61
N GLU A 190 9.28 27.30 -49.90
CA GLU A 190 9.93 26.75 -51.10
C GLU A 190 9.61 25.33 -51.59
N ASP A 191 8.54 25.31 -52.39
CA ASP A 191 8.39 24.57 -53.65
C ASP A 191 9.64 24.63 -54.56
N LEU A 192 10.16 23.46 -54.95
CA LEU A 192 10.66 23.20 -56.30
C LEU A 192 10.93 21.71 -56.51
N GLY A 193 10.09 21.08 -57.34
CA GLY A 193 10.13 19.65 -57.61
C GLY A 193 11.33 19.13 -58.43
N LYS A 194 11.64 17.84 -58.25
CA LYS A 194 12.17 16.90 -59.26
C LYS A 194 12.18 15.49 -58.66
N SER A 195 11.30 14.59 -59.11
CA SER A 195 11.56 13.57 -60.15
C SER A 195 12.23 12.28 -59.65
N SER A 196 11.49 11.18 -59.86
CA SER A 196 11.93 9.86 -60.34
C SER A 196 12.24 8.71 -59.36
N ALA A 197 11.42 7.66 -59.51
CA ALA A 197 11.74 6.24 -59.65
C ALA A 197 12.23 5.39 -58.45
N ALA A 198 11.53 4.27 -58.25
CA ALA A 198 12.02 3.02 -57.68
C ALA A 198 12.25 2.00 -58.83
N PRO A 199 12.65 0.72 -58.56
CA PRO A 199 13.91 0.16 -58.03
C PRO A 199 14.56 -0.80 -59.10
N PRO A 200 15.55 -1.71 -58.87
CA PRO A 200 15.34 -3.01 -58.17
C PRO A 200 16.59 -3.74 -57.54
N GLU A 201 16.26 -4.81 -56.79
CA GLU A 201 16.91 -6.14 -56.61
C GLU A 201 18.43 -6.38 -56.55
N GLY A 202 18.84 -7.32 -55.67
CA GLY A 202 20.16 -7.96 -55.71
C GLY A 202 20.48 -8.90 -54.53
N SER A 203 20.18 -10.18 -54.70
CA SER A 203 20.36 -11.35 -53.81
C SER A 203 21.80 -11.77 -53.51
N ALA A 204 22.05 -12.39 -52.34
CA ALA A 204 22.92 -13.56 -52.08
C ALA A 204 22.90 -13.84 -50.55
N LEU A 205 22.40 -14.94 -49.96
CA LEU A 205 22.50 -16.39 -50.17
C LEU A 205 23.61 -17.04 -49.31
N MET A 206 23.15 -17.84 -48.33
CA MET A 206 23.77 -18.97 -47.55
C MET A 206 25.04 -18.69 -46.73
N GLU A 207 25.35 -19.37 -45.63
CA GLU A 207 25.20 -20.76 -45.13
C GLU A 207 24.96 -20.70 -43.59
N GLU A 208 24.12 -21.52 -42.93
CA GLU A 208 24.32 -22.94 -42.57
C GLU A 208 25.60 -23.13 -41.70
N GLU A 209 25.65 -23.74 -40.51
CA GLU A 209 24.89 -24.81 -39.89
C GLU A 209 25.22 -24.87 -38.37
N ARG A 210 24.36 -25.57 -37.60
CA ARG A 210 24.69 -26.52 -36.50
C ARG A 210 25.24 -25.96 -35.17
N SER A 211 24.95 -26.46 -33.97
CA SER A 211 23.95 -27.34 -33.34
C SER A 211 24.38 -27.48 -31.87
N ALA A 212 23.45 -27.90 -31.00
CA ALA A 212 23.68 -28.59 -29.73
C ALA A 212 24.44 -27.82 -28.63
N SER A 213 24.31 -28.08 -27.33
CA SER A 213 23.41 -28.82 -26.45
C SER A 213 24.02 -28.58 -25.06
N SER A 214 23.17 -28.57 -24.04
CA SER A 214 23.47 -29.00 -22.66
C SER A 214 24.52 -28.26 -21.79
N GLU A 215 23.99 -27.84 -20.64
CA GLU A 215 24.45 -28.19 -19.28
C GLU A 215 25.57 -27.42 -18.54
N GLN A 216 25.26 -27.25 -17.24
CA GLN A 216 26.07 -26.97 -16.04
C GLN A 216 26.48 -25.49 -15.83
N LEU A 217 26.31 -24.88 -14.65
CA LEU A 217 26.22 -25.37 -13.27
C LEU A 217 25.34 -24.42 -12.42
#